data_AF-A0A662BZG1-F1
#
_entry.id   AF-A0A662BZG1-F1
#
_cell.length_a   1.000
_cell.length_b   1.000
_cell.length_c   1.000
_cell.angle_alpha   90.00
_cell.angle_beta   90.00
_cell.angle_gamma   90.00
#
_symmetry.space_group_name_H-M   'P 1'
#
loop_
_entity.id
_entity.type
_entity.pdbx_description
1 polymer ?
#
loop_
_entity_poly.entity_id
_entity_poly.type
_entity_poly.pdbx_seq_one_letter_code
_entity_poly.pdbx_strand_id
1 'polypeptide(L)'
;MKKYFLIALTLIMAIPALNMQAQEMKYLFQGKDKDVSISGFAAIFNEFSGFDGDFAFSMGGGAAMLIDQRFFIGGYGQGITTRHLRTITRYEEGVSDYNIVYPDLYTRFGHGGFWLGYIHNPKKAINFGINTKLGWGAVSMTDKTFKEYHEYDENWYNYMHDNVFVIQPEIDLNMNLLKWMRASVGVGYRFVTGLNQTYEYLPNDNPSEEPVQKEYFKKGALDSFTGNITLAFGWFNN
;
A
#
# COMPACT_ATOMS: atom_id res chain seq x y z
N MET A 1 38.55 43.32 -20.67
CA MET A 1 37.68 42.17 -20.31
C MET A 1 37.55 41.95 -18.79
N LYS A 2 38.65 41.81 -18.02
CA LYS A 2 38.60 41.59 -16.55
C LYS A 2 37.88 42.70 -15.74
N LYS A 3 37.99 43.97 -16.13
CA LYS A 3 37.35 45.10 -15.40
C LYS A 3 35.82 45.13 -15.53
N TYR A 4 35.28 44.81 -16.70
CA TYR A 4 33.83 44.73 -16.93
C TYR A 4 33.21 43.50 -16.27
N PHE A 5 33.97 42.40 -16.18
CA PHE A 5 33.56 41.20 -15.45
C PHE A 5 33.41 41.47 -13.94
N LEU A 6 34.35 42.21 -13.35
CA LEU A 6 34.28 42.61 -11.93
C LEU A 6 33.09 43.53 -11.63
N ILE A 7 32.76 44.46 -12.53
CA ILE A 7 31.61 45.37 -12.39
C ILE A 7 30.29 44.61 -12.55
N ALA A 8 30.20 43.69 -13.52
CA ALA A 8 29.02 42.82 -13.67
C ALA A 8 28.82 41.92 -12.44
N LEU A 9 29.91 41.38 -11.88
CA LEU A 9 29.86 40.54 -10.69
C LEU A 9 29.43 41.33 -9.43
N THR A 10 29.84 42.60 -9.30
CA THR A 10 29.38 43.46 -8.18
C THR A 10 27.94 43.90 -8.33
N LEU A 11 27.47 44.16 -9.56
CA LEU A 11 26.07 44.47 -9.84
C LEU A 11 25.14 43.28 -9.54
N ILE A 12 25.57 42.04 -9.81
CA ILE A 12 24.80 40.82 -9.50
C ILE A 12 24.71 40.58 -7.98
N MET A 13 25.76 40.90 -7.22
CA MET A 13 25.76 40.76 -5.75
C MET A 13 24.99 41.86 -5.01
N ALA A 14 24.63 42.97 -5.66
CA ALA A 14 23.88 44.06 -5.04
C ALA A 14 22.35 43.86 -5.05
N ILE A 15 21.84 42.96 -5.90
CA ILE A 15 20.40 42.69 -6.06
C ILE A 15 19.75 42.02 -4.83
N PRO A 16 20.39 41.09 -4.09
CA PRO A 16 19.81 40.53 -2.88
C PRO A 16 19.74 41.54 -1.71
N ALA A 17 20.64 42.53 -1.67
CA ALA A 17 20.68 43.52 -0.58
C ALA A 17 19.48 44.50 -0.62
N LEU A 18 18.86 44.69 -1.79
CA LEU A 18 17.69 45.53 -1.96
C LEU A 18 16.37 44.86 -1.53
N ASN A 19 16.38 43.54 -1.29
CA ASN A 19 15.20 42.78 -0.84
C ASN A 19 15.22 42.41 0.66
N MET A 20 16.11 43.05 1.45
CA MET A 20 16.16 42.88 2.91
C MET A 20 15.08 43.67 3.67
N GLN A 21 13.91 43.89 3.07
CA GLN A 21 12.70 44.08 3.87
C GLN A 21 12.31 42.72 4.40
N ALA A 22 12.22 42.58 5.72
CA ALA A 22 11.78 41.36 6.38
C ALA A 22 10.40 40.95 5.86
N GLN A 23 10.38 40.13 4.82
CA GLN A 23 9.17 39.54 4.28
C GLN A 23 8.80 38.45 5.28
N GLU A 24 7.81 38.73 6.14
CA GLU A 24 7.28 37.72 7.06
C GLU A 24 7.03 36.42 6.29
N MET A 25 7.58 35.31 6.78
CA MET A 25 7.35 34.01 6.17
C MET A 25 5.85 33.74 6.19
N LYS A 26 5.23 33.71 5.00
CA LYS A 26 3.83 33.34 4.84
C LYS A 26 3.75 31.83 4.78
N TYR A 27 3.06 31.21 5.74
CA TYR A 27 2.84 29.76 5.70
C TYR A 27 1.59 29.42 4.92
N LEU A 28 1.65 28.30 4.18
CA LEU A 28 0.51 27.77 3.43
C LEU A 28 -0.70 27.46 4.33
N PHE A 29 -0.44 27.22 5.62
CA PHE A 29 -1.43 26.89 6.65
C PHE A 29 -1.65 28.02 7.67
N GLN A 30 -1.22 29.26 7.35
CA GLN A 30 -1.47 30.41 8.21
C GLN A 30 -2.88 30.94 7.96
N GLY A 31 -3.85 30.50 8.76
CA GLY A 31 -5.16 31.14 8.82
C GLY A 31 -5.02 32.56 9.36
N LYS A 32 -5.81 33.51 8.83
CA LYS A 32 -5.79 34.91 9.28
C LYS A 32 -6.02 35.09 10.79
N ASP A 33 -6.71 34.14 11.45
CA ASP A 33 -7.07 34.20 12.88
C ASP A 33 -7.30 32.79 13.51
N LYS A 34 -6.63 31.73 13.06
CA LYS A 34 -6.83 30.37 13.62
C LYS A 34 -5.52 29.60 13.77
N ASP A 35 -5.27 29.16 15.00
CA ASP A 35 -4.24 28.17 15.31
C ASP A 35 -4.55 26.85 14.59
N VAL A 36 -3.51 26.25 13.99
CA VAL A 36 -3.62 24.92 13.38
C VAL A 36 -3.89 23.89 14.47
N SER A 37 -4.96 23.11 14.32
CA SER A 37 -5.33 22.06 15.27
C SER A 37 -4.65 20.75 14.90
N ILE A 38 -3.87 20.17 15.82
CA ILE A 38 -3.21 18.87 15.64
C ILE A 38 -3.81 17.86 16.63
N SER A 39 -4.13 16.69 16.12
CA SER A 39 -4.63 15.54 16.89
C SER A 39 -4.19 14.24 16.22
N GLY A 40 -4.68 13.09 16.68
CA GLY A 40 -4.39 11.82 16.04
C GLY A 40 -5.46 10.77 16.32
N PHE A 41 -5.38 9.67 15.58
CA PHE A 41 -6.26 8.53 15.75
C PHE A 41 -5.58 7.22 15.32
N ALA A 42 -6.05 6.11 15.89
CA ALA A 42 -5.75 4.75 15.45
C ALA A 42 -7.01 4.15 14.81
N ALA A 43 -6.84 3.19 13.91
CA ALA A 43 -7.97 2.58 13.20
C ALA A 43 -7.72 1.11 12.89
N ILE A 44 -8.83 0.37 12.80
CA ILE A 44 -8.89 -1.00 12.28
C ILE A 44 -9.65 -1.01 10.96
N PHE A 45 -9.16 -1.79 10.00
CA PHE A 45 -9.68 -1.88 8.64
C PHE A 45 -10.17 -3.29 8.36
N ASN A 46 -11.33 -3.37 7.72
CA ASN A 46 -11.86 -4.60 7.17
C ASN A 46 -12.13 -4.33 5.69
N GLU A 47 -11.42 -5.03 4.82
CA GLU A 47 -11.53 -4.87 3.38
C GLU A 47 -12.11 -6.12 2.74
N PHE A 48 -13.06 -5.90 1.85
CA PHE A 48 -13.66 -6.89 0.96
C PHE A 48 -13.19 -6.58 -0.46
N SER A 49 -12.54 -7.52 -1.11
CA SER A 49 -11.97 -7.33 -2.45
C SER A 49 -11.90 -8.63 -3.24
N GLY A 50 -11.37 -8.58 -4.45
CA GLY A 50 -10.97 -9.72 -5.23
C GLY A 50 -9.48 -10.01 -5.06
N PHE A 51 -9.13 -11.29 -5.18
CA PHE A 51 -7.77 -11.81 -5.20
C PHE A 51 -7.70 -12.90 -6.26
N ASP A 52 -7.09 -12.59 -7.40
CA ASP A 52 -7.06 -13.44 -8.60
C ASP A 52 -8.45 -13.94 -9.07
N GLY A 53 -9.44 -13.07 -9.01
CA GLY A 53 -10.82 -13.40 -9.39
C GLY A 53 -11.66 -14.05 -8.29
N ASP A 54 -11.05 -14.47 -7.18
CA ASP A 54 -11.77 -15.00 -6.01
C ASP A 54 -12.09 -13.90 -5.00
N PHE A 55 -13.20 -14.07 -4.25
CA PHE A 55 -13.50 -13.19 -3.13
C PHE A 55 -12.44 -13.28 -2.04
N ALA A 56 -11.98 -12.12 -1.60
CA ALA A 56 -10.97 -11.95 -0.56
C ALA A 56 -11.46 -11.05 0.56
N PHE A 57 -11.06 -11.41 1.78
CA PHE A 57 -11.22 -10.59 2.96
C PHE A 57 -9.84 -10.30 3.55
N SER A 58 -9.57 -9.02 3.79
CA SER A 58 -8.33 -8.55 4.41
C SER A 58 -8.64 -7.76 5.68
N MET A 59 -7.74 -7.87 6.65
CA MET A 59 -7.79 -7.10 7.89
C MET A 59 -6.50 -6.33 8.08
N GLY A 60 -6.62 -5.15 8.69
CA GLY A 60 -5.49 -4.29 8.92
C GLY A 60 -5.75 -3.27 10.01
N GLY A 61 -4.78 -2.40 10.20
CA GLY A 61 -4.88 -1.25 11.09
C GLY A 61 -3.85 -0.20 10.78
N GLY A 62 -4.01 0.97 11.37
CA GLY A 62 -3.14 2.10 11.14
C GLY A 62 -3.32 3.18 12.18
N ALA A 63 -2.43 4.16 12.15
CA ALA A 63 -2.50 5.35 12.99
C ALA A 63 -2.07 6.57 12.18
N ALA A 64 -2.75 7.70 12.40
CA ALA A 64 -2.50 8.92 11.66
C ALA A 64 -2.59 10.15 12.56
N MET A 65 -1.76 11.14 12.23
CA MET A 65 -1.88 12.51 12.70
C MET A 65 -2.96 13.20 11.88
N LEU A 66 -3.77 14.04 12.53
CA LEU A 66 -4.90 14.75 11.95
C LEU A 66 -4.72 16.26 12.15
N ILE A 67 -4.71 16.98 11.04
CA ILE A 67 -4.49 18.42 10.91
C ILE A 67 -5.82 19.10 10.57
N ASP A 68 -6.22 20.05 11.39
CA ASP A 68 -7.48 20.80 11.30
C ASP A 68 -8.73 19.91 11.22
N GLN A 69 -8.63 18.70 11.78
CA GLN A 69 -9.67 17.66 11.69
C GLN A 69 -10.00 17.24 10.25
N ARG A 70 -9.21 17.70 9.26
CA ARG A 70 -9.48 17.57 7.82
C ARG A 70 -8.47 16.70 7.13
N PHE A 71 -7.19 17.01 7.28
CA PHE A 71 -6.13 16.27 6.59
C PHE A 71 -5.51 15.29 7.55
N PHE A 72 -5.24 14.07 7.10
CA PHE A 72 -4.48 13.13 7.90
C PHE A 72 -3.31 12.53 7.13
N ILE A 73 -2.26 12.23 7.88
CA ILE A 73 -1.05 11.55 7.42
C ILE A 73 -0.65 10.54 8.48
N GLY A 74 -0.42 9.31 8.06
CA GLY A 74 -0.17 8.21 8.97
C GLY A 74 0.47 7.00 8.31
N GLY A 75 0.54 5.94 9.10
CA GLY A 75 0.98 4.63 8.67
C GLY A 75 -0.16 3.61 8.73
N TYR A 76 -0.09 2.60 7.88
CA TYR A 76 -1.01 1.47 7.89
C TYR A 76 -0.29 0.15 7.61
N GLY A 77 -0.93 -0.96 7.99
CA GLY A 77 -0.60 -2.30 7.57
C GLY A 77 -1.86 -3.13 7.40
N GLN A 78 -1.90 -3.99 6.38
CA GLN A 78 -3.04 -4.84 6.05
C GLN A 78 -2.56 -6.14 5.43
N GLY A 79 -3.30 -7.23 5.65
CA GLY A 79 -3.04 -8.52 5.03
C GLY A 79 -4.31 -9.31 4.76
N ILE A 80 -4.23 -10.19 3.77
CA ILE A 80 -5.30 -11.10 3.41
C ILE A 80 -5.50 -12.14 4.52
N THR A 81 -6.76 -12.39 4.87
CA THR A 81 -7.17 -13.33 5.91
C THR A 81 -7.88 -14.54 5.33
N THR A 82 -8.55 -14.39 4.18
CA THR A 82 -9.04 -15.51 3.39
C THR A 82 -7.91 -16.37 2.87
N ARG A 83 -8.18 -17.66 2.71
CA ARG A 83 -7.23 -18.63 2.16
C ARG A 83 -7.48 -18.77 0.67
N HIS A 84 -6.46 -18.49 -0.12
CA HIS A 84 -6.46 -18.68 -1.56
C HIS A 84 -5.48 -19.79 -1.90
N LEU A 85 -6.00 -20.92 -2.36
CA LEU A 85 -5.23 -22.09 -2.74
C LEU A 85 -4.92 -22.03 -4.22
N ARG A 86 -3.71 -22.42 -4.58
CA ARG A 86 -3.29 -22.56 -5.96
C ARG A 86 -2.56 -23.86 -6.17
N THR A 87 -2.75 -24.42 -7.35
CA THR A 87 -1.92 -25.50 -7.87
C THR A 87 -0.99 -24.92 -8.90
N ILE A 88 0.31 -25.20 -8.75
CA ILE A 88 1.32 -24.84 -9.74
C ILE A 88 1.91 -26.13 -10.29
N THR A 89 2.21 -26.11 -11.59
CA THR A 89 2.89 -27.20 -12.27
C THR A 89 4.14 -26.62 -12.88
N ARG A 90 5.31 -26.95 -12.33
CA ARG A 90 6.59 -26.38 -12.77
C ARG A 90 7.60 -27.46 -13.09
N TYR A 91 8.48 -27.16 -14.03
CA TYR A 91 9.66 -27.94 -14.33
C TYR A 91 10.82 -27.46 -13.43
N GLU A 92 11.62 -28.42 -12.97
CA GLU A 92 12.82 -28.16 -12.18
C GLU A 92 13.98 -28.96 -12.77
N GLU A 93 14.84 -28.27 -13.52
CA GLU A 93 16.04 -28.88 -14.10
C GLU A 93 16.91 -29.49 -13.01
N GLY A 94 17.34 -30.74 -13.21
CA GLY A 94 18.15 -31.48 -12.24
C GLY A 94 17.37 -32.15 -11.10
N VAL A 95 16.04 -31.97 -11.03
CA VAL A 95 15.16 -32.65 -10.06
C VAL A 95 14.28 -33.70 -10.73
N SER A 96 13.71 -33.39 -11.90
CA SER A 96 12.79 -34.27 -12.64
C SER A 96 12.90 -34.02 -14.15
N ASP A 97 12.69 -35.05 -14.97
CA ASP A 97 12.60 -34.93 -16.43
C ASP A 97 11.23 -34.39 -16.89
N TYR A 98 10.25 -34.32 -15.98
CA TYR A 98 8.85 -33.93 -16.23
C TYR A 98 8.39 -32.81 -15.29
N ASN A 99 7.25 -32.18 -15.57
CA ASN A 99 6.69 -31.20 -14.65
C ASN A 99 6.31 -31.83 -13.30
N ILE A 100 6.55 -31.09 -12.22
CA ILE A 100 6.15 -31.44 -10.86
C ILE A 100 4.92 -30.61 -10.49
N VAL A 101 3.90 -31.27 -9.95
CA VAL A 101 2.66 -30.63 -9.50
C VAL A 101 2.77 -30.31 -8.00
N TYR A 102 2.60 -29.03 -7.66
CA TYR A 102 2.53 -28.52 -6.30
C TYR A 102 1.09 -28.09 -6.01
N PRO A 103 0.26 -28.98 -5.44
CA PRO A 103 -1.13 -28.67 -5.10
C PRO A 103 -1.24 -27.84 -3.81
N ASP A 104 -2.38 -27.20 -3.61
CA ASP A 104 -2.80 -26.59 -2.35
C ASP A 104 -1.83 -25.56 -1.73
N LEU A 105 -1.12 -24.81 -2.57
CA LEU A 105 -0.23 -23.74 -2.13
C LEU A 105 -1.03 -22.57 -1.54
N TYR A 106 -0.69 -22.19 -0.31
CA TYR A 106 -1.32 -21.08 0.40
C TYR A 106 -0.74 -19.78 -0.07
N THR A 107 -1.59 -18.94 -0.65
CA THR A 107 -1.20 -17.59 -0.98
C THR A 107 -1.30 -16.69 0.25
N ARG A 108 -0.25 -15.92 0.50
CA ARG A 108 -0.20 -14.84 1.48
C ARG A 108 -0.01 -13.53 0.75
N PHE A 109 -0.70 -12.50 1.18
CA PHE A 109 -0.55 -11.15 0.66
C PHE A 109 -0.66 -10.16 1.80
N GLY A 110 0.31 -9.26 1.91
CA GLY A 110 0.32 -8.22 2.93
C GLY A 110 1.10 -7.01 2.46
N HIS A 111 0.63 -5.83 2.86
CA HIS A 111 1.24 -4.56 2.51
C HIS A 111 1.04 -3.53 3.62
N GLY A 112 1.97 -2.58 3.71
CA GLY A 112 1.90 -1.48 4.65
C GLY A 112 2.71 -0.29 4.16
N GLY A 113 2.41 0.89 4.70
CA GLY A 113 3.07 2.12 4.29
C GLY A 113 2.28 3.34 4.71
N PHE A 114 2.19 4.33 3.83
CA PHE A 114 1.55 5.61 4.12
C PHE A 114 0.05 5.57 3.96
N TRP A 115 -0.64 6.26 4.86
CA TRP A 115 -2.07 6.48 4.81
C TRP A 115 -2.36 7.98 4.86
N LEU A 116 -2.91 8.51 3.78
CA LEU A 116 -3.14 9.93 3.58
C LEU A 116 -4.62 10.16 3.30
N GLY A 117 -5.17 11.28 3.74
CA GLY A 117 -6.55 11.59 3.36
C GLY A 117 -7.03 12.97 3.75
N TYR A 118 -8.24 13.26 3.27
CA TYR A 118 -8.97 14.50 3.46
C TYR A 118 -10.42 14.19 3.86
N ILE A 119 -10.91 14.88 4.88
CA ILE A 119 -12.27 14.77 5.39
C ILE A 119 -12.97 16.09 5.14
N HIS A 120 -14.06 16.05 4.37
CA HIS A 120 -14.87 17.22 4.10
C HIS A 120 -15.93 17.41 5.17
N ASN A 121 -16.01 18.60 5.76
CA ASN A 121 -16.96 18.92 6.85
C ASN A 121 -16.87 17.95 8.06
N PRO A 122 -15.70 17.77 8.68
CA PRO A 122 -15.48 16.78 9.74
C PRO A 122 -16.35 16.99 10.99
N LYS A 123 -16.92 18.19 11.18
CA LYS A 123 -17.82 18.51 12.30
C LYS A 123 -19.24 17.97 12.14
N LYS A 124 -19.65 17.55 10.93
CA LYS A 124 -20.98 16.94 10.73
C LYS A 124 -20.99 15.50 11.23
N ALA A 125 -22.11 15.06 11.81
CA ALA A 125 -22.29 13.69 12.29
C ALA A 125 -22.03 12.66 11.17
N ILE A 126 -22.54 12.96 9.97
CA ILE A 126 -22.23 12.23 8.74
C ILE A 126 -21.48 13.17 7.81
N ASN A 127 -20.33 12.74 7.31
CA ASN A 127 -19.46 13.50 6.43
C ASN A 127 -18.77 12.58 5.42
N PHE A 128 -18.09 13.14 4.43
CA PHE A 128 -17.40 12.34 3.42
C PHE A 128 -15.89 12.58 3.48
N GLY A 129 -15.13 11.59 3.06
CA GLY A 129 -13.68 11.68 2.96
C GLY A 129 -13.17 11.03 1.68
N ILE A 130 -11.94 11.38 1.34
CA ILE A 130 -11.13 10.65 0.38
C ILE A 130 -9.83 10.27 1.06
N ASN A 131 -9.34 9.06 0.81
CA ASN A 131 -8.08 8.61 1.35
C ASN A 131 -7.30 7.79 0.33
N THR A 132 -5.99 7.72 0.52
CA THR A 132 -5.11 6.89 -0.30
C THR A 132 -4.13 6.17 0.60
N LYS A 133 -4.02 4.85 0.37
CA LYS A 133 -2.99 4.00 0.94
C LYS A 133 -1.88 3.80 -0.09
N LEU A 134 -0.64 4.05 0.29
CA LEU A 134 0.57 3.81 -0.51
C LEU A 134 1.44 2.83 0.26
N GLY A 135 1.55 1.59 -0.21
CA GLY A 135 2.19 0.52 0.56
C GLY A 135 3.24 -0.26 -0.20
N TRP A 136 4.24 -0.74 0.53
CA TRP A 136 5.12 -1.81 0.10
C TRP A 136 4.69 -3.10 0.79
N GLY A 137 4.88 -4.22 0.13
CA GLY A 137 4.44 -5.50 0.65
C GLY A 137 5.03 -6.67 -0.10
N ALA A 138 4.45 -7.83 0.14
CA ALA A 138 4.77 -9.03 -0.61
C ALA A 138 3.54 -9.90 -0.84
N VAL A 139 3.59 -10.67 -1.92
CA VAL A 139 2.75 -11.84 -2.13
C VAL A 139 3.65 -13.07 -2.18
N SER A 140 3.26 -14.14 -1.48
CA SER A 140 4.02 -15.39 -1.46
C SER A 140 3.12 -16.61 -1.53
N MET A 141 3.69 -17.72 -1.97
CA MET A 141 3.03 -19.04 -1.94
C MET A 141 3.85 -20.00 -1.07
N THR A 142 3.17 -20.68 -0.15
CA THR A 142 3.78 -21.62 0.80
C THR A 142 3.01 -22.94 0.80
N ASP A 143 3.72 -24.07 0.75
CA ASP A 143 3.14 -25.40 0.92
C ASP A 143 2.77 -25.67 2.38
N LYS A 144 1.66 -26.36 2.59
CA LYS A 144 1.19 -26.84 3.89
C LYS A 144 1.96 -28.07 4.39
N THR A 145 2.39 -28.92 3.47
CA THR A 145 2.78 -30.31 3.72
C THR A 145 4.24 -30.44 4.16
N PHE A 146 5.10 -29.49 3.79
CA PHE A 146 6.52 -29.51 4.15
C PHE A 146 6.83 -29.10 5.60
N LYS A 147 5.86 -28.56 6.34
CA LYS A 147 6.05 -28.19 7.75
C LYS A 147 6.15 -29.38 8.71
N GLU A 148 5.77 -30.59 8.29
CA GLU A 148 5.71 -31.75 9.18
C GLU A 148 7.00 -32.59 9.21
N TYR A 149 7.94 -32.37 8.26
CA TYR A 149 9.10 -33.27 8.11
C TYR A 149 10.50 -32.63 8.26
N HIS A 150 10.64 -31.30 8.24
CA HIS A 150 11.98 -30.67 8.30
C HIS A 150 12.02 -29.44 9.21
N GLU A 151 12.39 -29.69 10.47
CA GLU A 151 12.55 -28.69 11.54
C GLU A 151 13.87 -27.87 11.44
N TYR A 152 14.68 -28.04 10.39
CA TYR A 152 16.08 -27.59 10.38
C TYR A 152 16.58 -26.80 9.15
N ASP A 153 15.74 -26.46 8.17
CA ASP A 153 16.19 -25.61 7.05
C ASP A 153 15.27 -24.40 6.85
N GLU A 154 15.72 -23.24 7.33
CA GLU A 154 14.97 -21.99 7.35
C GLU A 154 14.78 -21.37 5.95
N ASN A 155 15.39 -21.94 4.90
CA ASN A 155 15.51 -21.34 3.57
C ASN A 155 14.51 -21.85 2.51
N TRP A 156 13.65 -22.83 2.80
CA TRP A 156 12.78 -23.46 1.77
C TRP A 156 11.28 -23.12 1.85
N TYR A 157 10.90 -22.11 2.64
CA TYR A 157 9.50 -21.89 3.01
C TYR A 157 8.65 -21.03 2.05
N ASN A 158 9.22 -20.52 0.95
CA ASN A 158 8.49 -19.73 -0.03
C ASN A 158 8.81 -20.22 -1.45
N TYR A 159 7.86 -20.91 -2.09
CA TYR A 159 7.99 -21.32 -3.50
C TYR A 159 8.04 -20.11 -4.44
N MET A 160 7.51 -18.98 -3.97
CA MET A 160 7.45 -17.73 -4.68
C MET A 160 7.34 -16.58 -3.68
N HIS A 161 8.05 -15.49 -3.94
CA HIS A 161 7.97 -14.24 -3.17
C HIS A 161 8.15 -13.05 -4.12
N ASP A 162 7.07 -12.32 -4.40
CA ASP A 162 7.09 -11.06 -5.13
C ASP A 162 7.02 -9.90 -4.15
N ASN A 163 7.95 -8.96 -4.28
CA ASN A 163 7.83 -7.66 -3.61
C ASN A 163 6.89 -6.78 -4.41
N VAL A 164 5.85 -6.25 -3.76
CA VAL A 164 4.80 -5.49 -4.43
C VAL A 164 4.73 -4.06 -3.90
N PHE A 165 4.23 -3.18 -4.77
CA PHE A 165 3.82 -1.84 -4.40
C PHE A 165 2.32 -1.68 -4.63
N VAL A 166 1.65 -1.06 -3.66
CA VAL A 166 0.19 -0.93 -3.61
C VAL A 166 -0.18 0.55 -3.58
N ILE A 167 -1.08 0.94 -4.49
CA ILE A 167 -1.76 2.23 -4.47
C ILE A 167 -3.25 1.96 -4.36
N GLN A 168 -3.89 2.50 -3.34
CA GLN A 168 -5.30 2.24 -3.08
C GLN A 168 -6.02 3.54 -2.71
N PRO A 169 -6.53 4.29 -3.70
CA PRO A 169 -7.45 5.39 -3.48
C PRO A 169 -8.85 4.89 -3.08
N GLU A 170 -9.49 5.62 -2.17
CA GLU A 170 -10.77 5.30 -1.57
C GLU A 170 -11.59 6.58 -1.34
N ILE A 171 -12.92 6.43 -1.38
CA ILE A 171 -13.89 7.43 -0.97
C ILE A 171 -14.71 6.84 0.18
N ASP A 172 -14.91 7.62 1.24
CA ASP A 172 -15.55 7.18 2.47
C ASP A 172 -16.78 8.01 2.82
N LEU A 173 -17.81 7.34 3.32
CA LEU A 173 -18.84 7.94 4.16
C LEU A 173 -18.49 7.71 5.62
N ASN A 174 -18.23 8.79 6.34
CA ASN A 174 -17.81 8.79 7.74
C ASN A 174 -18.98 9.13 8.66
N MET A 175 -19.06 8.42 9.79
CA MET A 175 -20.03 8.62 10.86
C MET A 175 -19.28 8.87 12.17
N ASN A 176 -19.37 10.11 12.68
CA ASN A 176 -18.86 10.46 14.00
C ASN A 176 -19.83 9.91 15.06
N LEU A 177 -19.53 8.73 15.59
CA LEU A 177 -20.39 8.04 16.56
C LEU A 177 -20.26 8.65 17.96
N LEU A 178 -19.02 8.92 18.39
CA LEU A 178 -18.68 9.54 19.65
C LEU A 178 -17.56 10.57 19.43
N LYS A 179 -17.30 11.43 20.41
CA LYS A 179 -16.18 12.40 20.34
C LYS A 179 -14.82 11.74 20.06
N TRP A 180 -14.69 10.48 20.45
CA TRP A 180 -13.48 9.69 20.30
C TRP A 180 -13.58 8.52 19.31
N MET A 181 -14.75 8.31 18.68
CA MET A 181 -15.00 7.15 17.83
C MET A 181 -15.69 7.55 16.53
N ARG A 182 -15.15 7.08 15.41
CA ARG A 182 -15.71 7.22 14.08
C ARG A 182 -15.82 5.85 13.41
N ALA A 183 -16.94 5.59 12.75
CA ALA A 183 -17.08 4.47 11.84
C ALA A 183 -17.16 4.99 10.41
N SER A 184 -16.60 4.26 9.47
CA SER A 184 -16.61 4.63 8.05
C SER A 184 -16.91 3.43 7.18
N VAL A 185 -17.67 3.67 6.12
CA VAL A 185 -17.85 2.72 5.02
C VAL A 185 -17.30 3.38 3.76
N GLY A 186 -16.42 2.66 3.06
CA GLY A 186 -15.69 3.18 1.92
C GLY A 186 -15.70 2.25 0.73
N VAL A 187 -15.48 2.81 -0.45
CA VAL A 187 -15.22 2.06 -1.68
C VAL A 187 -14.02 2.64 -2.39
N GLY A 188 -13.28 1.80 -3.09
CA GLY A 188 -12.06 2.21 -3.77
C GLY A 188 -11.61 1.19 -4.82
N TYR A 189 -10.36 1.37 -5.24
CA TYR A 189 -9.70 0.45 -6.15
C TYR A 189 -8.25 0.27 -5.71
N ARG A 190 -7.79 -0.98 -5.62
CA ARG A 190 -6.40 -1.33 -5.33
C ARG A 190 -5.67 -1.61 -6.63
N PHE A 191 -4.55 -0.92 -6.82
CA PHE A 191 -3.57 -1.22 -7.86
C PHE A 191 -2.34 -1.86 -7.23
N VAL A 192 -1.87 -2.97 -7.81
CA VAL A 192 -0.70 -3.70 -7.35
C VAL A 192 0.31 -3.86 -8.48
N THR A 193 1.53 -3.45 -8.22
CA THR A 193 2.67 -3.60 -9.15
C THR A 193 3.77 -4.43 -8.49
N GLY A 194 4.73 -4.91 -9.29
CA GLY A 194 5.85 -5.73 -8.81
C GLY A 194 5.63 -7.24 -8.87
N LEU A 195 4.54 -7.70 -9.49
CA LEU A 195 4.29 -9.12 -9.80
C LEU A 195 5.15 -9.53 -10.99
N ASN A 196 6.34 -10.07 -10.72
CA ASN A 196 7.35 -10.32 -11.76
C ASN A 196 7.92 -11.74 -11.73
N GLN A 197 7.68 -12.53 -10.68
CA GLN A 197 8.21 -13.89 -10.60
C GLN A 197 7.57 -14.79 -11.66
N THR A 198 8.43 -15.59 -12.31
CA THR A 198 8.04 -16.65 -13.26
C THR A 198 8.61 -18.00 -12.83
N TYR A 199 8.01 -19.07 -13.32
CA TYR A 199 8.51 -20.44 -13.19
C TYR A 199 8.59 -21.10 -14.56
N GLU A 200 9.48 -22.08 -14.67
CA GLU A 200 9.62 -22.88 -15.88
C GLU A 200 8.55 -23.97 -15.95
N TYR A 201 8.08 -24.24 -17.16
CA TYR A 201 7.09 -25.27 -17.44
C TYR A 201 7.49 -25.99 -18.73
N LEU A 202 7.55 -27.32 -18.69
CA LEU A 202 7.77 -28.13 -19.88
C LEU A 202 6.45 -28.31 -20.63
N PRO A 203 6.34 -27.86 -21.89
CA PRO A 203 5.15 -28.13 -22.68
C PRO A 203 5.02 -29.64 -22.95
N ASN A 204 3.78 -30.15 -22.87
CA ASN A 204 3.43 -31.56 -23.11
C ASN A 204 4.18 -32.60 -22.26
N ASP A 205 4.85 -32.19 -21.18
CA ASP A 205 5.75 -33.08 -20.42
C ASP A 205 6.80 -33.76 -21.32
N ASN A 206 7.27 -33.06 -22.36
CA ASN A 206 8.27 -33.57 -23.28
C ASN A 206 9.65 -33.01 -22.93
N PRO A 207 10.60 -33.83 -22.43
CA PRO A 207 11.94 -33.36 -22.05
C PRO A 207 12.78 -32.87 -23.24
N SER A 208 12.33 -33.14 -24.48
CA SER A 208 13.00 -32.66 -25.69
C SER A 208 12.54 -31.26 -26.11
N GLU A 209 11.51 -30.71 -25.47
CA GLU A 209 11.01 -29.35 -25.72
C GLU A 209 11.67 -28.36 -24.75
N GLU A 210 11.94 -27.14 -25.22
CA GLU A 210 12.51 -26.10 -24.36
C GLU A 210 11.46 -25.64 -23.31
N PRO A 211 11.83 -25.53 -22.02
CA PRO A 211 10.95 -25.00 -21.00
C PRO A 211 10.48 -23.58 -21.32
N VAL A 212 9.20 -23.31 -21.05
CA VAL A 212 8.61 -21.98 -21.20
C VAL A 212 8.42 -21.31 -19.85
N GLN A 213 8.61 -20.00 -19.80
CA GLN A 213 8.38 -19.20 -18.59
C GLN A 213 6.87 -18.90 -18.43
N LYS A 214 6.33 -19.19 -17.25
CA LYS A 214 4.95 -18.85 -16.84
C LYS A 214 4.98 -17.95 -15.62
N GLU A 215 4.11 -16.95 -15.61
CA GLU A 215 3.94 -16.06 -14.46
C GLU A 215 3.27 -16.80 -13.29
N TYR A 216 3.77 -16.60 -12.07
CA TYR A 216 3.08 -17.11 -10.88
C TYR A 216 1.75 -16.38 -10.64
N PHE A 217 1.78 -15.05 -10.76
CA PHE A 217 0.60 -14.20 -10.77
C PHE A 217 0.55 -13.42 -12.07
N LYS A 218 -0.60 -13.48 -12.75
CA LYS A 218 -0.82 -12.61 -13.91
C LYS A 218 -0.78 -11.15 -13.48
N LYS A 219 -0.26 -10.29 -14.37
CA LYS A 219 -0.37 -8.85 -14.16
C LYS A 219 -1.83 -8.43 -13.91
N GLY A 220 -2.05 -7.68 -12.83
CA GLY A 220 -3.39 -7.24 -12.42
C GLY A 220 -4.21 -8.29 -11.66
N ALA A 221 -3.66 -9.49 -11.38
CA ALA A 221 -4.36 -10.50 -10.57
C ALA A 221 -4.76 -9.99 -9.18
N LEU A 222 -4.00 -9.04 -8.63
CA LEU A 222 -4.25 -8.46 -7.31
C LEU A 222 -4.94 -7.09 -7.36
N ASP A 223 -5.21 -6.60 -8.57
CA ASP A 223 -5.96 -5.37 -8.80
C ASP A 223 -7.44 -5.67 -8.55
N SER A 224 -8.11 -4.80 -7.78
CA SER A 224 -9.51 -5.04 -7.45
C SER A 224 -10.22 -3.80 -6.98
N PHE A 225 -11.52 -3.73 -7.25
CA PHE A 225 -12.43 -2.91 -6.44
C PHE A 225 -12.37 -3.35 -4.97
N THR A 226 -12.43 -2.38 -4.07
CA THR A 226 -12.40 -2.63 -2.62
C THR A 226 -13.63 -2.01 -1.97
N GLY A 227 -14.23 -2.75 -1.04
CA GLY A 227 -15.20 -2.24 -0.08
C GLY A 227 -14.58 -2.29 1.31
N ASN A 228 -14.71 -1.21 2.08
CA ASN A 228 -14.02 -1.04 3.36
C ASN A 228 -15.00 -0.72 4.48
N ILE A 229 -14.79 -1.33 5.64
CA ILE A 229 -15.38 -0.91 6.91
C ILE A 229 -14.24 -0.56 7.86
N THR A 230 -14.23 0.68 8.35
CA THR A 230 -13.20 1.22 9.22
C THR A 230 -13.78 1.66 10.55
N LEU A 231 -13.13 1.30 11.65
CA LEU A 231 -13.39 1.87 12.97
C LEU A 231 -12.16 2.63 13.43
N ALA A 232 -12.32 3.92 13.72
CA ALA A 232 -11.27 4.83 14.11
C ALA A 232 -11.51 5.39 15.52
N PHE A 233 -10.45 5.46 16.30
CA PHE A 233 -10.41 5.85 17.70
C PHE A 233 -9.37 6.96 17.89
N GLY A 234 -9.78 8.13 18.35
CA GLY A 234 -8.84 9.26 18.46
C GLY A 234 -9.50 10.55 18.95
N TRP A 235 -8.84 11.68 18.76
CA TRP A 235 -9.35 12.98 19.19
C TRP A 235 -9.96 13.74 18.02
N PHE A 236 -11.26 13.49 17.75
CA PHE A 236 -11.98 14.07 16.60
C PHE A 236 -12.67 15.40 16.88
N ASN A 237 -12.58 15.90 18.12
CA ASN A 237 -13.27 17.10 18.59
C ASN A 237 -12.27 18.05 19.28
N ASN A 238 -11.37 18.62 18.50
CA ASN A 238 -10.55 19.78 18.86
C ASN A 238 -10.94 20.98 18.00
#